data_AF-A0A286IPV4-F1
#
_entry.id   AF-A0A286IPV4-F1
#
_cell.length_a   1.000
_cell.length_b   1.000
_cell.length_c   1.000
_cell.angle_alpha   90.00
_cell.angle_beta   90.00
_cell.angle_gamma   90.00
#
_symmetry.space_group_name_H-M   'P 1'
#
loop_
_entity.id
_entity.type
_entity.pdbx_description
1 polymer ?
#
loop_
_entity_poly.entity_id
_entity_poly.type
_entity_poly.pdbx_seq_one_letter_code
_entity_poly.pdbx_strand_id
1 'polypeptide(L)' 'MNTLIKGFSLALIIFGVILLVIFTAFDLGFFGPGVEIKGFYYIFMTALLGIGLWLYRNRHRFDKF' A
#
# COMPACT_ATOMS: atom_id res chain seq x y z
N MET A 1 10.65 -18.63 -7.11
CA MET A 1 10.12 -17.80 -6.01
C MET A 1 10.24 -16.30 -6.28
N ASN A 2 11.41 -15.78 -6.69
CA ASN A 2 11.68 -14.35 -6.92
C ASN A 2 10.62 -13.60 -7.71
N THR A 3 10.27 -14.10 -8.89
CA THR A 3 9.40 -13.39 -9.84
C THR A 3 7.99 -13.22 -9.29
N LEU A 4 7.52 -14.22 -8.53
CA LEU A 4 6.21 -14.24 -7.89
C LEU A 4 6.18 -13.25 -6.72
N ILE A 5 7.21 -13.24 -5.87
CA ILE A 5 7.34 -12.30 -4.75
C ILE A 5 7.54 -10.86 -5.25
N LYS A 6 8.30 -10.67 -6.33
CA LYS A 6 8.46 -9.38 -7.00
C LYS A 6 7.12 -8.87 -7.53
N GLY A 7 6.37 -9.72 -8.23
CA GLY A 7 5.03 -9.36 -8.73
C GLY A 7 4.05 -9.03 -7.60
N PHE A 8 3.99 -9.87 -6.57
CA PHE A 8 3.13 -9.66 -5.41
C PHE A 8 3.49 -8.39 -4.63
N SER A 9 4.77 -8.18 -4.33
CA SER A 9 5.22 -6.98 -3.60
C SER A 9 4.98 -5.69 -4.38
N LEU A 10 5.20 -5.70 -5.71
CA LEU A 10 4.84 -4.56 -6.57
C LEU A 10 3.33 -4.31 -6.57
N ALA A 11 2.51 -5.35 -6.70
CA ALA A 11 1.06 -5.22 -6.63
C ALA A 11 0.61 -4.63 -5.29
N LEU A 12 1.22 -5.05 -4.18
CA LEU A 12 0.93 -4.55 -2.84
C LEU A 12 1.28 -3.06 -2.69
N ILE A 13 2.43 -2.65 -3.24
CA ILE A 13 2.86 -1.25 -3.26
C ILE A 13 1.90 -0.41 -4.10
N ILE A 14 1.60 -0.85 -5.33
CA ILE A 14 0.70 -0.14 -6.24
C ILE A 14 -0.68 0.02 -5.61
N PHE A 15 -1.23 -1.06 -5.05
CA PHE A 15 -2.51 -1.04 -4.37
C PHE A 15 -2.52 -0.08 -3.17
N GLY A 16 -1.47 -0.10 -2.34
CA GLY A 16 -1.31 0.84 -1.24
C GLY A 16 -1.25 2.30 -1.68
N VAL A 17 -0.55 2.61 -2.78
CA VAL A 17 -0.49 3.97 -3.35
C VAL A 17 -1.86 4.40 -3.85
N ILE A 18 -2.57 3.54 -4.59
CA ILE A 18 -3.92 3.84 -5.12
C ILE A 18 -4.87 4.17 -3.97
N LEU A 19 -4.90 3.35 -2.92
CA LEU A 19 -5.75 3.58 -1.76
C LEU A 19 -5.40 4.88 -1.04
N LEU A 20 -4.11 5.20 -0.91
CA LEU A 20 -3.67 6.43 -0.28
C LEU A 20 -4.12 7.67 -1.08
N VAL A 21 -4.06 7.62 -2.42
CA VAL A 21 -4.57 8.68 -3.29
C VAL A 21 -6.07 8.84 -3.14
N ILE A 22 -6.82 7.73 -3.17
CA ILE A 22 -8.27 7.74 -3.01
C ILE A 22 -8.66 8.35 -1.66
N PHE A 23 -8.03 7.93 -0.56
CA PHE A 23 -8.34 8.44 0.77
C PHE A 23 -7.94 9.90 0.97
N THR A 24 -6.81 10.30 0.41
CA THR A 24 -6.44 11.73 0.39
C THR A 24 -7.48 12.55 -0.39
N ALA A 25 -8.01 12.02 -1.49
CA ALA A 25 -9.07 12.71 -2.25
C ALA A 25 -10.38 12.82 -1.45
N PHE A 26 -10.72 11.82 -0.64
CA PHE A 26 -11.84 11.92 0.31
C PHE A 26 -11.62 13.03 1.34
N ASP A 27 -10.45 13.08 1.96
CA ASP A 27 -10.14 14.10 2.98
C ASP A 27 -10.07 15.53 2.41
N LEU A 28 -9.68 15.67 1.14
CA LEU A 28 -9.73 16.96 0.42
C LEU A 28 -11.15 17.38 0.02
N GLY A 29 -12.17 16.55 0.31
CA GLY A 29 -13.57 16.88 0.08
C GLY A 29 -14.03 16.74 -1.37
N PHE A 30 -13.27 16.03 -2.23
CA PHE A 30 -13.65 15.82 -3.64
C PHE A 30 -15.01 15.10 -3.80
N PHE A 31 -15.44 14.34 -2.79
CA PHE A 31 -16.67 13.54 -2.82
C PHE A 31 -17.85 14.16 -2.05
N GLY A 32 -17.69 15.39 -1.56
CA GLY A 32 -18.74 16.16 -0.89
C GLY A 32 -18.54 16.31 0.63
N PRO A 33 -19.16 17.34 1.23
CA PRO A 33 -19.03 17.64 2.66
C PRO A 33 -19.69 16.53 3.50
N GLY A 34 -18.89 15.85 4.33
CA GLY A 34 -19.36 14.81 5.27
C GLY A 34 -18.77 13.41 5.03
N VAL A 35 -18.00 13.20 3.96
CA VAL A 35 -17.28 11.94 3.74
C VAL A 35 -15.84 12.10 4.25
N GLU A 36 -15.65 11.90 5.55
CA GLU A 36 -14.32 11.93 6.19
C GLU A 36 -13.82 10.53 6.50
N ILE A 37 -12.60 10.22 6.08
CA ILE A 37 -11.95 8.96 6.43
C ILE A 37 -11.09 9.21 7.66
N LYS A 38 -11.42 8.54 8.78
CA LYS A 38 -10.69 8.74 10.04
C LYS A 38 -9.21 8.37 9.88
N GLY A 39 -8.33 9.13 10.52
CA GLY A 39 -6.86 9.01 10.39
C GLY A 39 -6.27 7.60 10.61
N PHE A 40 -7.01 6.70 11.23
CA PHE A 40 -6.65 5.29 11.42
C PHE A 40 -6.35 4.55 10.10
N TYR A 41 -6.99 4.93 8.98
CA TYR A 41 -6.75 4.32 7.67
C TYR A 41 -5.35 4.60 7.13
N TYR A 42 -4.77 5.77 7.43
CA TYR A 42 -3.40 6.09 6.99
C TYR A 42 -2.36 5.20 7.66
N ILE A 43 -2.57 4.83 8.92
CA ILE A 43 -1.68 3.90 9.65
C ILE A 43 -1.65 2.54 8.93
N PHE A 44 -2.81 2.04 8.52
CA PHE A 44 -2.88 0.80 7.73
C PHE A 44 -2.21 0.94 6.37
N MET A 45 -2.39 2.06 5.67
CA MET A 45 -1.74 2.28 4.37
C MET A 45 -0.22 2.35 4.50
N THR A 46 0.30 3.02 5.53
CA THR A 46 1.74 3.08 5.81
C THR A 46 2.29 1.70 6.16
N ALA A 47 1.57 0.92 6.98
CA ALA A 47 1.97 -0.45 7.30
C ALA A 47 1.98 -1.36 6.07
N LEU A 48 0.93 -1.27 5.23
CA LEU A 48 0.82 -2.04 3.99
C LEU A 48 1.96 -1.72 3.01
N LEU A 49 2.22 -0.42 2.79
CA LEU A 49 3.34 0.05 1.96
C LEU A 49 4.69 -0.38 2.53
N GLY A 50 4.87 -0.30 3.85
CA GLY A 50 6.07 -0.76 4.54
C GLY A 50 6.33 -2.25 4.33
N ILE A 51 5.30 -3.09 4.45
CA ILE A 51 5.40 -4.53 4.21
C ILE A 51 5.71 -4.81 2.73
N GLY A 52 5.02 -4.14 1.79
CA GLY A 52 5.26 -4.28 0.36
C GLY A 52 6.70 -3.92 -0.03
N LEU A 53 7.19 -2.78 0.46
CA LEU A 53 8.57 -2.33 0.24
C LEU A 53 9.60 -3.26 0.88
N TRP A 54 9.33 -3.74 2.11
CA TRP A 54 10.22 -4.67 2.79
C TRP A 54 10.33 -6.00 2.04
N LEU A 55 9.20 -6.55 1.58
CA LEU A 55 9.18 -7.76 0.75
C LEU A 55 9.92 -7.53 -0.57
N TYR A 56 9.67 -6.41 -1.25
CA TYR A 56 10.36 -6.09 -2.51
C TYR A 56 11.88 -5.97 -2.32
N ARG A 57 12.33 -5.34 -1.23
CA ARG A 57 13.75 -5.15 -0.90
C ARG A 57 14.42 -6.45 -0.47
N ASN A 58 13.71 -7.31 0.25
CA ASN A 58 14.23 -8.59 0.76
C ASN A 58 13.89 -9.80 -0.12
N ARG A 59 13.32 -9.59 -1.31
CA ARG A 59 12.89 -10.65 -2.24
C ARG A 59 13.94 -11.74 -2.48
N HIS A 60 15.22 -11.35 -2.53
CA HIS A 60 16.35 -12.26 -2.74
C HIS A 60 16.55 -13.27 -1.60
N ARG A 61 16.08 -12.98 -0.38
CA ARG A 61 16.14 -13.92 0.76
C ARG A 61 15.18 -15.09 0.57
N PHE A 62 14.12 -14.89 -0.22
CA PHE A 62 13.10 -15.89 -0.48
C PHE A 62 13.40 -16.75 -1.71
N ASP A 63 14.51 -16.51 -2.41
CA ASP A 63 15.00 -17.42 -3.45
C ASP A 63 15.71 -18.65 -2.89
N LYS A 64 16.01 -18.65 -1.59
CA LYS A 64 16.66 -19.77 -0.88
C LYS A 64 15.66 -20.78 -0.29
N PHE A 65 14.36 -20.53 -0.42
CA PHE A 65 13.26 -21.41 -0.06
C PHE A 65 12.54 -21.85 -1.35
#